data_AF-A0A7X6S000-F1
#
_entry.id   AF-A0A7X6S000-F1
#
_cell.length_a   1.000
_cell.length_b   1.000
_cell.length_c   1.000
_cell.angle_alpha   90.00
_cell.angle_beta   90.00
_cell.angle_gamma   90.00
#
_symmetry.space_group_name_H-M   'P 1'
#
loop_
_entity.id
_entity.type
_entity.pdbx_description
1 polymer ?
#
loop_
_entity_poly.entity_id
_entity_poly.type
_entity_poly.pdbx_seq_one_letter_code
_entity_poly.pdbx_strand_id
1 'polypeptide(L)' 'MVSAEEDRLIGQVVDRLLAGFPQVPQDTVHEMVGSVHHRFDDAPIRDFVPLFVERHTKEKLANLAGVASHPA' A
#
# COMPACT_ATOMS: atom_id res chain seq x y z
N MET A 1 -2.33 14.42 16.49
CA MET A 1 -3.29 14.42 15.36
C MET A 1 -2.75 13.74 14.10
N VAL A 2 -1.46 13.38 14.01
CA VAL A 2 -0.88 12.70 12.84
C VAL A 2 -1.54 11.37 12.53
N SER A 3 -1.88 10.56 13.54
CA SER A 3 -2.47 9.22 13.33
C SER A 3 -3.79 9.24 12.55
N ALA A 4 -4.70 10.19 12.83
CA ALA A 4 -5.99 10.26 12.15
C ALA A 4 -5.88 10.74 10.69
N GLU A 5 -4.88 11.57 10.38
CA GLU A 5 -4.58 11.98 9.01
C GLU A 5 -3.86 10.86 8.25
N GLU A 6 -2.94 10.17 8.90
CA GLU A 6 -2.29 8.98 8.38
C GLU A 6 -3.32 7.90 8.02
N ASP A 7 -4.25 7.57 8.92
CA ASP A 7 -5.32 6.59 8.67
C ASP A 7 -6.17 6.98 7.44
N ARG A 8 -6.49 8.26 7.31
CA ARG A 8 -7.21 8.79 6.13
C ARG A 8 -6.40 8.64 4.85
N LEU A 9 -5.12 8.97 4.89
CA LEU A 9 -4.23 8.85 3.74
C LEU A 9 -4.03 7.38 3.35
N ILE A 10 -3.92 6.47 4.32
CA ILE A 10 -3.87 5.02 4.09
C ILE A 10 -5.17 4.52 3.45
N GLY A 11 -6.33 4.98 3.90
CA GLY A 11 -7.61 4.69 3.25
C GLY A 11 -7.62 5.09 1.77
N GLN A 12 -7.16 6.30 1.45
CA GLN A 12 -7.05 6.77 0.06
C GLN A 12 -6.04 5.96 -0.76
N VAL A 13 -4.95 5.49 -0.14
CA VAL A 13 -3.98 4.58 -0.79
C VAL A 13 -4.66 3.27 -1.17
N VAL A 14 -5.46 2.68 -0.28
CA VAL A 14 -6.23 1.46 -0.58
C VAL A 14 -7.14 1.69 -1.78
N ASP A 15 -7.94 2.77 -1.78
CA ASP A 15 -8.85 3.09 -2.88
C ASP A 15 -8.11 3.19 -4.23
N ARG A 16 -6.94 3.84 -4.25
CA ARG A 16 -6.10 3.94 -5.46
C ARG A 16 -5.56 2.58 -5.92
N LEU A 17 -5.15 1.74 -4.98
CA LEU A 17 -4.64 0.40 -5.30
C LEU A 17 -5.75 -0.51 -5.84
N LEU A 18 -6.95 -0.46 -5.25
CA LEU A 18 -8.12 -1.20 -5.75
C LEU A 18 -8.50 -0.76 -7.17
N ALA A 19 -8.48 0.56 -7.44
CA ALA A 19 -8.75 1.09 -8.77
C ALA A 19 -7.66 0.70 -9.80
N GLY A 20 -6.39 0.62 -9.37
CA GLY A 20 -5.25 0.26 -10.24
C GLY A 20 -5.06 -1.25 -10.47
N PHE A 21 -5.56 -2.09 -9.55
CA PHE A 21 -5.44 -3.54 -9.61
C PHE A 21 -6.81 -4.22 -9.48
N PRO A 22 -7.76 -3.99 -10.40
CA PRO A 22 -9.11 -4.57 -10.32
C PRO A 22 -9.14 -6.11 -10.39
N GLN A 23 -8.05 -6.72 -10.84
CA GLN A 23 -7.85 -8.16 -10.90
C GLN A 23 -7.42 -8.80 -9.56
N VAL A 24 -6.99 -7.99 -8.59
CA VAL A 24 -6.59 -8.48 -7.27
C VAL A 24 -7.77 -8.36 -6.30
N PRO A 25 -8.08 -9.40 -5.50
CA PRO A 25 -9.14 -9.32 -4.50
C PRO A 25 -8.91 -8.18 -3.51
N GLN A 26 -10.00 -7.50 -3.13
CA GLN A 26 -9.94 -6.38 -2.20
C GLN A 26 -9.31 -6.78 -0.86
N ASP A 27 -9.66 -7.94 -0.31
CA ASP A 27 -9.07 -8.47 0.93
C ASP A 27 -7.55 -8.57 0.84
N THR A 28 -7.01 -9.05 -0.29
CA THR A 28 -5.57 -9.15 -0.51
C THR A 28 -4.91 -7.77 -0.51
N VAL A 29 -5.54 -6.75 -1.10
CA VAL A 29 -5.02 -5.38 -1.08
C VAL A 29 -4.99 -4.85 0.35
N HIS A 30 -6.07 -5.03 1.13
CA HIS A 30 -6.11 -4.59 2.54
C HIS A 30 -5.05 -5.28 3.39
N GLU A 31 -4.93 -6.61 3.29
CA GLU A 31 -3.93 -7.39 4.02
C GLU A 31 -2.51 -6.94 3.70
N MET A 32 -2.23 -6.67 2.42
CA MET A 32 -0.90 -6.20 2.01
C MET A 32 -0.60 -4.78 2.47
N VAL A 33 -1.57 -3.86 2.36
CA VAL A 33 -1.43 -2.49 2.88
C VAL A 33 -1.18 -2.54 4.39
N GLY A 34 -1.97 -3.31 5.15
CA GLY A 34 -1.82 -3.47 6.59
C GLY A 34 -0.45 -4.07 6.97
N SER A 35 -0.02 -5.13 6.27
CA SER A 35 1.29 -5.74 6.50
C SER A 35 2.46 -4.77 6.24
N VAL A 36 2.37 -3.95 5.19
CA VAL A 36 3.39 -2.96 4.86
C VAL A 36 3.35 -1.79 5.84
N HIS A 37 2.16 -1.34 6.22
CA HIS A 37 1.95 -0.26 7.19
C HIS A 37 2.52 -0.61 8.57
N HIS A 38 2.25 -1.82 9.06
CA HIS A 38 2.79 -2.32 10.34
C HIS A 38 4.32 -2.34 10.39
N ARG A 39 5.01 -2.47 9.24
CA ARG A 39 6.48 -2.39 9.17
C ARG A 39 7.03 -1.01 9.59
N PHE A 40 6.20 0.02 9.52
CA PHE A 40 6.56 1.39 9.89
C PHE A 40 6.07 1.77 11.28
N ASP A 41 5.64 0.81 12.11
CA ASP A 41 5.07 1.12 13.41
C ASP A 41 6.03 1.86 14.34
N ASP A 42 7.31 1.48 14.33
CA ASP A 42 8.41 2.11 15.07
C ASP A 42 9.03 3.33 14.36
N ALA A 43 8.50 3.76 13.21
CA ALA A 43 9.07 4.87 12.46
C ALA A 43 8.83 6.21 13.19
N PRO A 44 9.89 7.01 13.47
CA PRO A 44 9.76 8.27 14.20
C PRO A 44 9.14 9.41 13.38
N ILE A 45 9.15 9.30 12.04
CA ILE A 45 8.55 10.27 11.12
C ILE A 45 7.52 9.53 10.28
N ARG A 46 6.24 9.91 10.44
CA ARG A 46 5.11 9.21 9.84
C ARG A 46 4.47 9.90 8.63
N ASP A 47 4.88 11.14 8.33
CA ASP A 47 4.34 11.91 7.20
C ASP A 47 4.54 11.22 5.83
N PHE A 48 5.61 10.42 5.71
CA PHE A 48 5.94 9.70 4.47
C PHE A 48 5.48 8.24 4.46
N VAL A 49 4.95 7.73 5.58
CA VAL A 49 4.50 6.33 5.69
C VAL A 49 3.44 6.00 4.64
N PRO A 50 2.41 6.82 4.39
CA PRO A 50 1.43 6.52 3.34
C PRO A 50 2.05 6.33 1.94
N LEU A 51 3.05 7.14 1.60
CA LEU A 51 3.75 7.06 0.30
C LEU A 51 4.57 5.78 0.18
N PHE A 52 5.27 5.39 1.25
CA PHE A 52 6.03 4.13 1.27
C PHE A 52 5.11 2.92 1.23
N VAL A 53 4.00 2.95 1.97
CA VAL A 53 2.99 1.90 1.97
C VAL A 53 2.41 1.71 0.58
N GLU A 54 2.01 2.78 -0.09
CA GLU A 54 1.51 2.73 -1.47
C GLU A 54 2.54 2.12 -2.43
N ARG A 55 3.78 2.62 -2.42
CA ARG A 55 4.82 2.14 -3.33
C ARG A 55 5.14 0.66 -3.14
N HIS A 56 5.40 0.23 -1.91
CA HIS A 56 5.74 -1.17 -1.63
C HIS A 56 4.56 -2.10 -1.90
N THR A 57 3.34 -1.68 -1.60
CA THR A 57 2.15 -2.49 -1.88
C THR A 57 1.94 -2.60 -3.39
N LYS A 58 2.09 -1.51 -4.14
CA LYS A 58 1.99 -1.50 -5.61
C LYS A 58 3.02 -2.42 -6.26
N GLU A 59 4.27 -2.41 -5.80
CA GLU A 59 5.33 -3.31 -6.30
C GLU A 59 4.96 -4.78 -6.06
N LYS A 60 4.50 -5.12 -4.85
CA LYS A 60 4.07 -6.48 -4.52
C LYS A 60 2.82 -6.90 -5.32
N LEU A 61 1.83 -6.01 -5.50
CA LEU A 61 0.63 -6.28 -6.28
C LEU A 61 0.94 -6.48 -7.76
N ALA A 62 1.87 -5.71 -8.32
CA ALA A 62 2.33 -5.89 -9.70
C ALA A 62 3.00 -7.25 -9.91
N ASN A 63 3.78 -7.72 -8.93
CA ASN A 63 4.37 -9.06 -8.94
C ASN A 63 3.28 -10.16 -8.87
N LEU A 64 2.27 -9.98 -8.02
CA LEU A 64 1.15 -10.93 -7.89
C LEU A 64 0.26 -10.97 -9.15
N ALA A 65 -0.01 -9.83 -9.75
CA ALA A 65 -0.83 -9.71 -10.93
C ALA A 65 -0.13 -10.15 -12.23
N GLY A 66 1.13 -10.63 -12.15
CA GLY A 66 1.91 -11.03 -13.32
C GLY A 66 2.25 -9.88 -14.27
N VAL A 67 2.04 -8.63 -13.86
CA VAL A 67 2.37 -7.42 -14.64
C VAL A 67 3.86 -7.10 -14.52
N ALA A 68 4.60 -7.81 -13.67
CA ALA A 68 6.06 -7.92 -13.76
C ALA A 68 6.49 -8.74 -15.00
N SER A 69 6.13 -8.24 -16.18
CA SER A 69 6.97 -8.44 -17.36
C SER A 69 8.21 -7.60 -17.13
N HIS A 70 9.28 -8.28 -16.73
CA HIS A 70 10.71 -7.92 -16.76
C HIS A 70 11.09 -6.45 -17.07
N PRO A 71 11.98 -5.85 -16.26
CA PRO A 71 13.09 -5.12 -16.86
C PRO A 71 14.45 -5.33 -16.18
N ALA A 72 15.42 -5.73 -17.03
CA ALA A 72 16.89 -5.65 -16.93
C ALA A 72 17.61 -6.60 -15.96
#